data_AF-A0A9E6JVQ3-F1
#
_entry.id   AF-A0A9E6JVQ3-F1
#
_cell.length_a   1.000
_cell.length_b   1.000
_cell.length_c   1.000
_cell.angle_alpha   90.00
_cell.angle_beta   90.00
_cell.angle_gamma   90.00
#
_symmetry.space_group_name_H-M   'P 1'
#
loop_
_entity.id
_entity.type
_entity.pdbx_description
1 polymer ?
#
loop_
_entity_poly.entity_id
_entity_poly.type
_entity_poly.pdbx_seq_one_letter_code
_entity_poly.pdbx_strand_id
1 'polypeptide(L)'
;MNIKFEIYFLLDDFKRLDDFALLMCQDCNYGNVNDWFGAFRGGLYGFYSRLDGVRTHYYNIHAWLPMQRSPYEVEYHLTSIFFNMDSAVECLVFSLNALGNAINSNLFRDISNEKELKQIKPNDMIGDTSNKNSRLPLIGYKDYFNNALTYWQENSKLLSVITDHHDVSKHRESIFIGGMTRQDVPKDFFESLGVTDKFTQAMFHPMAEIILQDDPKRHRLNESKHISKSNLLLENLACDFCNFINKTGEIIYKDATNNIKF
;
A
#
# COMPACT_ATOMS: atom_id res chain seq x y z
N MET A 1 19.58 17.54 1.25
CA MET A 1 18.23 17.48 1.84
C MET A 1 17.96 16.02 2.12
N ASN A 2 17.89 15.59 3.38
CA ASN A 2 17.78 14.17 3.71
C ASN A 2 16.32 13.71 3.51
N ILE A 3 16.09 12.89 2.50
CA ILE A 3 14.79 12.34 2.05
C ILE A 3 14.34 11.20 3.02
N LYS A 4 14.41 11.41 4.33
CA LYS A 4 14.06 10.36 5.33
C LYS A 4 12.56 10.35 5.64
N PHE A 5 11.89 11.49 5.49
CA PHE A 5 10.53 11.73 5.99
C PHE A 5 9.50 12.04 4.89
N GLU A 6 9.87 11.74 3.64
CA GLU A 6 9.01 11.87 2.48
C GLU A 6 9.15 10.63 1.61
N ILE A 7 8.05 10.20 1.00
CA ILE A 7 8.02 9.09 0.05
C ILE A 7 7.45 9.57 -1.28
N TYR A 8 7.98 9.03 -2.38
CA TYR A 8 7.66 9.44 -3.74
C TYR A 8 7.40 8.23 -4.62
N PHE A 9 6.15 8.10 -5.07
CA PHE A 9 5.75 7.05 -6.01
C PHE A 9 5.99 7.50 -7.45
N LEU A 10 6.66 6.67 -8.24
CA LEU A 10 6.89 6.87 -9.66
C LEU A 10 5.67 6.32 -10.43
N LEU A 11 4.79 7.22 -10.86
CA LEU A 11 3.50 6.84 -11.43
C LEU A 11 3.50 6.66 -12.96
N ASP A 12 4.62 6.94 -13.63
CA ASP A 12 4.64 7.05 -15.09
C ASP A 12 4.36 5.71 -15.78
N ASP A 13 4.85 4.58 -15.26
CA ASP A 13 4.51 3.27 -15.82
C ASP A 13 3.04 2.89 -15.62
N PHE A 14 2.42 3.34 -14.52
CA PHE A 14 0.98 3.15 -14.33
C PHE A 14 0.15 4.03 -15.27
N LYS A 15 0.60 5.25 -15.59
CA LYS A 15 -0.05 6.09 -16.60
C LYS A 15 0.06 5.45 -17.99
N ARG A 16 1.23 4.90 -18.32
CA ARG A 16 1.42 4.16 -19.57
C ARG A 16 0.56 2.89 -19.63
N LEU A 17 0.30 2.25 -18.50
CA LEU A 17 -0.66 1.15 -18.40
C LEU A 17 -2.09 1.61 -18.65
N ASP A 18 -2.50 2.79 -18.15
CA ASP A 18 -3.79 3.39 -18.48
C ASP A 18 -3.92 3.72 -19.97
N ASP A 19 -2.90 4.33 -20.56
CA ASP A 19 -2.86 4.61 -22.00
C ASP A 19 -2.95 3.32 -22.83
N PHE A 20 -2.23 2.27 -22.42
CA PHE A 20 -2.32 0.95 -23.04
C PHE A 20 -3.74 0.36 -22.97
N ALA A 21 -4.38 0.42 -21.80
CA ALA A 21 -5.75 -0.06 -21.62
C ALA A 21 -6.77 0.77 -22.43
N LEU A 22 -6.55 2.08 -22.56
CA LEU A 22 -7.38 2.96 -23.39
C LEU A 22 -7.29 2.56 -24.86
N LEU A 23 -6.08 2.33 -25.38
CA LEU A 23 -5.86 1.85 -26.75
C LEU A 23 -6.55 0.49 -26.97
N MET A 24 -6.43 -0.43 -26.02
CA MET A 24 -7.14 -1.72 -26.10
C MET A 24 -8.66 -1.58 -26.19
N CYS A 25 -9.23 -0.64 -25.43
CA CYS A 25 -10.67 -0.35 -25.43
C CYS A 25 -11.13 0.26 -26.76
N GLN A 26 -10.32 1.15 -27.35
CA GLN A 26 -10.67 1.93 -28.54
C GLN A 26 -10.35 1.21 -29.86
N ASP A 27 -9.12 0.70 -30.00
CA ASP A 27 -8.55 0.34 -31.31
C ASP A 27 -8.55 -1.17 -31.58
N CYS A 28 -8.62 -2.00 -30.54
CA CYS A 28 -8.32 -3.44 -30.65
C CYS A 28 -9.55 -4.36 -30.59
N ASN A 29 -10.76 -3.83 -30.81
CA ASN A 29 -12.02 -4.59 -30.85
C ASN A 29 -12.39 -5.38 -29.58
N TYR A 30 -11.69 -5.22 -28.46
CA TYR A 30 -12.19 -5.72 -27.17
C TYR A 30 -13.46 -4.99 -26.74
N GLY A 31 -13.65 -3.77 -27.26
CA GLY A 31 -14.76 -2.89 -26.90
C GLY A 31 -14.77 -2.60 -25.40
N ASN A 32 -15.92 -2.19 -24.87
CA ASN A 32 -16.12 -2.03 -23.43
C ASN A 32 -17.24 -2.94 -22.93
N VAL A 33 -17.20 -4.22 -23.33
CA VAL A 33 -18.18 -5.22 -22.85
C VAL A 33 -18.07 -5.32 -21.34
N ASN A 34 -19.23 -5.32 -20.66
CA ASN A 34 -19.33 -5.35 -19.19
C ASN A 34 -18.61 -4.20 -18.45
N ASP A 35 -18.33 -3.09 -19.15
CA ASP A 35 -17.64 -1.92 -18.59
C ASP A 35 -16.28 -2.24 -17.95
N TRP A 36 -15.51 -3.17 -18.55
CA TRP A 36 -14.21 -3.56 -18.03
C TRP A 36 -13.24 -2.39 -17.93
N PHE A 37 -13.31 -1.44 -18.86
CA PHE A 37 -12.42 -0.28 -18.85
C PHE A 37 -12.77 0.69 -17.72
N GLY A 38 -14.06 0.88 -17.45
CA GLY A 38 -14.55 1.61 -16.27
C GLY A 38 -14.08 0.96 -14.97
N ALA A 39 -14.20 -0.36 -14.86
CA ALA A 39 -13.71 -1.12 -13.71
C ALA A 39 -12.18 -1.01 -13.55
N PHE A 40 -11.43 -1.16 -14.63
CA PHE A 40 -9.96 -0.99 -14.64
C PHE A 40 -9.56 0.39 -14.11
N ARG A 41 -10.14 1.46 -14.67
CA ARG A 41 -9.84 2.84 -14.23
C ARG A 41 -10.31 3.11 -12.81
N GLY A 42 -11.46 2.56 -12.41
CA GLY A 42 -11.94 2.67 -11.03
C GLY A 42 -10.94 2.10 -10.03
N GLY A 43 -10.38 0.92 -10.34
CA GLY A 43 -9.29 0.33 -9.56
C GLY A 43 -8.03 1.20 -9.58
N LEU A 44 -7.61 1.68 -10.74
CA LEU A 44 -6.34 2.40 -10.90
C LEU A 44 -6.36 3.77 -10.21
N TYR A 45 -7.47 4.50 -10.31
CA TYR A 45 -7.67 5.75 -9.58
C TYR A 45 -7.86 5.53 -8.09
N GLY A 46 -8.51 4.44 -7.69
CA GLY A 46 -8.54 3.98 -6.29
C GLY A 46 -7.11 3.78 -5.75
N PHE A 47 -6.27 3.07 -6.52
CA PHE A 47 -4.87 2.86 -6.21
C PHE A 47 -4.10 4.19 -6.05
N TYR A 48 -4.20 5.13 -7.00
CA TYR A 48 -3.55 6.44 -6.88
C TYR A 48 -4.01 7.22 -5.65
N SER A 49 -5.31 7.22 -5.35
CA SER A 49 -5.85 7.87 -4.15
C SER A 49 -5.26 7.28 -2.88
N ARG A 50 -5.05 5.96 -2.82
CA ARG A 50 -4.43 5.30 -1.67
C ARG A 50 -2.95 5.62 -1.55
N LEU A 51 -2.19 5.63 -2.65
CA LEU A 51 -0.79 6.05 -2.62
C LEU A 51 -0.63 7.48 -2.11
N ASP A 52 -1.51 8.39 -2.52
CA ASP A 52 -1.53 9.76 -2.00
C ASP A 52 -1.84 9.79 -0.49
N GLY A 53 -2.75 8.94 -0.03
CA GLY A 53 -3.02 8.72 1.38
C GLY A 53 -1.76 8.29 2.15
N VAL A 54 -1.02 7.28 1.67
CA VAL A 54 0.25 6.86 2.29
C VAL A 54 1.21 8.04 2.37
N ARG A 55 1.43 8.76 1.26
CA ARG A 55 2.35 9.91 1.21
C ARG A 55 1.95 10.99 2.20
N THR A 56 0.67 11.34 2.24
CA THR A 56 0.14 12.42 3.08
C THR A 56 0.24 12.09 4.55
N HIS A 57 -0.21 10.91 4.97
CA HIS A 57 -0.14 10.52 6.39
C HIS A 57 1.29 10.27 6.86
N TYR A 58 2.16 9.72 6.00
CA TYR A 58 3.59 9.58 6.28
C TYR A 58 4.27 10.95 6.42
N TYR A 59 4.02 11.90 5.51
CA TYR A 59 4.56 13.25 5.68
C TYR A 59 4.05 13.88 6.98
N ASN A 60 2.74 13.81 7.23
CA ASN A 60 2.10 14.48 8.36
C ASN A 60 2.59 13.96 9.71
N ILE A 61 2.93 12.68 9.88
CA ILE A 61 3.46 12.18 11.16
C ILE A 61 4.89 12.69 11.45
N HIS A 62 5.64 13.03 10.40
CA HIS A 62 7.03 13.49 10.49
C HIS A 62 7.20 15.03 10.35
N ALA A 63 6.16 15.76 9.96
CA ALA A 63 6.25 17.19 9.66
C ALA A 63 6.24 18.09 10.90
N TRP A 64 7.04 19.16 10.86
CA TRP A 64 6.87 20.28 11.79
C TRP A 64 5.66 21.11 11.36
N LEU A 65 4.50 20.83 11.96
CA LEU A 65 3.24 21.52 11.64
C LEU A 65 3.01 22.69 12.60
N PRO A 66 2.43 23.82 12.16
CA PRO A 66 2.09 24.94 13.03
C PRO A 66 0.83 24.68 13.88
N MET A 67 0.67 23.43 14.35
CA MET A 67 -0.39 23.02 15.26
C MET A 67 0.16 22.04 16.30
N GLN A 68 -0.37 22.12 17.51
CA GLN A 68 -0.09 21.14 18.57
C GLN A 68 -0.69 19.79 18.18
N ARG A 69 0.02 18.71 18.50
CA ARG A 69 -0.42 17.36 18.17
C ARG A 69 -1.30 16.77 19.25
N SER A 70 -2.29 15.97 18.82
CA SER A 70 -3.09 15.18 19.74
C SER A 70 -2.31 13.94 20.20
N PRO A 71 -2.47 13.47 21.45
CA PRO A 71 -1.85 12.23 21.92
C PRO A 71 -2.21 10.99 21.08
N TYR A 72 -3.34 11.02 20.36
CA TYR A 72 -3.82 9.91 19.52
C TYR A 72 -3.46 10.04 18.04
N GLU A 73 -2.82 11.15 17.65
CA GLU A 73 -2.58 11.50 16.25
C GLU A 73 -1.63 10.52 15.56
N VAL A 74 -0.61 10.04 16.29
CA VAL A 74 0.35 9.04 15.81
C VAL A 74 -0.36 7.76 15.39
N GLU A 75 -1.22 7.22 16.26
CA GLU A 75 -1.98 5.99 15.98
C GLU A 75 -2.97 6.18 14.82
N TYR A 76 -3.58 7.36 14.71
CA TYR A 76 -4.45 7.71 13.59
C TYR A 76 -3.68 7.69 12.25
N HIS A 77 -2.51 8.33 12.19
CA HIS A 77 -1.68 8.33 10.98
C HIS A 77 -1.19 6.94 10.63
N LEU A 78 -0.72 6.16 11.61
CA LEU A 78 -0.28 4.78 11.39
C LEU A 78 -1.41 3.91 10.82
N THR A 79 -2.59 3.98 11.43
CA THR A 79 -3.78 3.25 10.94
C THR A 79 -4.10 3.63 9.50
N SER A 80 -4.05 4.92 9.19
CA SER A 80 -4.33 5.43 7.86
C SER A 80 -3.26 4.99 6.86
N ILE A 81 -1.98 4.99 7.23
CA ILE A 81 -0.88 4.52 6.38
C ILE A 81 -1.09 3.05 6.01
N PHE A 82 -1.30 2.18 7.00
CA PHE A 82 -1.47 0.74 6.75
C PHE A 82 -2.74 0.42 5.97
N PHE A 83 -3.85 1.07 6.28
CA PHE A 83 -5.07 0.96 5.48
C PHE A 83 -4.82 1.34 4.02
N ASN A 84 -4.15 2.47 3.78
CA ASN A 84 -3.87 2.93 2.44
C ASN A 84 -2.88 1.99 1.70
N MET A 85 -1.86 1.46 2.37
CA MET A 85 -0.93 0.50 1.76
C MET A 85 -1.66 -0.78 1.34
N ASP A 86 -2.46 -1.40 2.22
CA ASP A 86 -3.20 -2.63 1.92
C ASP A 86 -4.24 -2.39 0.81
N SER A 87 -5.05 -1.34 0.97
CA SER A 87 -6.09 -0.98 -0.01
C SER A 87 -5.50 -0.61 -1.38
N ALA A 88 -4.30 -0.02 -1.45
CA ALA A 88 -3.62 0.23 -2.72
C ALA A 88 -3.34 -1.08 -3.47
N VAL A 89 -2.81 -2.09 -2.77
CA VAL A 89 -2.53 -3.41 -3.35
C VAL A 89 -3.81 -4.06 -3.85
N GLU A 90 -4.90 -4.01 -3.07
CA GLU A 90 -6.21 -4.53 -3.49
C GLU A 90 -6.76 -3.83 -4.74
N CYS A 91 -6.73 -2.49 -4.77
CA CYS A 91 -7.19 -1.70 -5.91
C CYS A 91 -6.40 -1.99 -7.19
N LEU A 92 -5.08 -2.19 -7.08
CA LEU A 92 -4.26 -2.53 -8.23
C LEU A 92 -4.63 -3.92 -8.77
N VAL A 93 -4.78 -4.93 -7.90
CA VAL A 93 -5.21 -6.28 -8.31
C VAL A 93 -6.60 -6.24 -8.96
N PHE A 94 -7.51 -5.44 -8.43
CA PHE A 94 -8.82 -5.20 -9.05
C PHE A 94 -8.70 -4.66 -10.48
N SER A 95 -7.81 -3.69 -10.69
CA SER A 95 -7.53 -3.13 -12.01
C SER A 95 -7.00 -4.21 -12.97
N LEU A 96 -6.00 -4.97 -12.54
CA LEU A 96 -5.41 -6.04 -13.37
C LEU A 96 -6.40 -7.16 -13.68
N ASN A 97 -7.28 -7.50 -12.74
CA ASN A 97 -8.35 -8.46 -12.99
C ASN A 97 -9.28 -7.97 -14.09
N ALA A 98 -9.67 -6.69 -14.07
CA ALA A 98 -10.55 -6.12 -15.10
C ALA A 98 -9.88 -6.11 -16.48
N LEU A 99 -8.61 -5.69 -16.55
CA LEU A 99 -7.82 -5.75 -17.79
C LEU A 99 -7.69 -7.18 -18.31
N GLY A 100 -7.37 -8.13 -17.42
CA GLY A 100 -7.28 -9.55 -17.73
C GLY A 100 -8.60 -10.16 -18.20
N ASN A 101 -9.72 -9.82 -17.53
CA ASN A 101 -11.05 -10.31 -17.85
C ASN A 101 -11.50 -9.87 -19.25
N ALA A 102 -11.13 -8.66 -19.67
CA ALA A 102 -11.38 -8.16 -21.01
C ALA A 102 -10.73 -9.02 -22.11
N ILE A 103 -9.55 -9.58 -21.80
CA ILE A 103 -8.78 -10.41 -22.73
C ILE A 103 -9.29 -11.85 -22.73
N ASN A 104 -9.48 -12.42 -21.54
CA ASN A 104 -9.96 -13.77 -21.36
C ASN A 104 -10.74 -13.92 -20.05
N SER A 105 -12.04 -13.75 -20.13
CA SER A 105 -12.95 -13.79 -18.97
C SER A 105 -12.95 -15.13 -18.23
N ASN A 106 -12.50 -16.23 -18.85
CA ASN A 106 -12.47 -17.55 -18.21
C ASN A 106 -11.27 -17.74 -17.27
N LEU A 107 -10.25 -16.87 -17.37
CA LEU A 107 -9.00 -16.99 -16.60
C LEU A 107 -8.91 -16.00 -15.43
N PHE A 108 -9.86 -15.06 -15.35
CA PHE A 108 -9.97 -14.03 -14.33
C PHE A 108 -11.35 -14.07 -13.69
N ARG A 109 -11.55 -13.37 -12.57
CA ARG A 109 -12.88 -13.27 -11.97
C ARG A 109 -13.79 -12.41 -12.81
N ASP A 110 -15.07 -12.77 -12.84
CA ASP A 110 -16.09 -12.03 -13.55
C ASP A 110 -16.36 -10.68 -12.86
N ILE A 111 -16.09 -9.60 -13.58
CA ILE A 111 -16.30 -8.22 -13.11
C ILE A 111 -17.76 -7.76 -13.22
N SER A 112 -18.60 -8.47 -13.99
CA SER A 112 -20.03 -8.18 -14.12
C SER A 112 -20.85 -8.77 -12.97
N ASN A 113 -20.26 -9.70 -12.22
CA ASN A 113 -20.89 -10.39 -11.10
C ASN A 113 -20.46 -9.76 -9.76
N GLU A 114 -21.39 -9.09 -9.08
CA GLU A 114 -21.14 -8.43 -7.80
C GLU A 114 -20.55 -9.37 -6.73
N LYS A 115 -20.93 -10.66 -6.74
CA LYS A 115 -20.40 -11.64 -5.78
C LYS A 115 -18.96 -12.00 -6.08
N GLU A 116 -18.56 -12.07 -7.35
CA GLU A 116 -17.18 -12.35 -7.74
C GLU A 116 -16.29 -11.13 -7.58
N LEU A 117 -16.82 -9.95 -7.90
CA LEU A 117 -16.16 -8.66 -7.73
C LEU A 117 -15.66 -8.47 -6.28
N LYS A 118 -16.52 -8.77 -5.28
CA LYS A 118 -16.16 -8.71 -3.85
C LYS A 118 -15.11 -9.73 -3.41
N GLN A 119 -14.77 -10.70 -4.26
CA GLN A 119 -13.78 -11.73 -3.94
C GLN A 119 -12.42 -11.48 -4.59
N ILE A 120 -12.30 -10.45 -5.44
CA ILE A 120 -11.01 -10.07 -6.03
C ILE A 120 -10.11 -9.59 -4.89
N LYS A 121 -8.97 -10.27 -4.73
CA LYS A 121 -8.02 -10.00 -3.64
C LYS A 121 -6.59 -10.33 -4.04
N PRO A 122 -5.56 -9.85 -3.32
CA PRO A 122 -4.16 -10.11 -3.67
C PRO A 122 -3.80 -11.58 -3.83
N ASN A 123 -4.43 -12.48 -3.07
CA ASN A 123 -4.23 -13.92 -3.19
C ASN A 123 -4.70 -14.51 -4.53
N ASP A 124 -5.54 -13.81 -5.30
CA ASP A 124 -5.85 -14.22 -6.67
C ASP A 124 -4.63 -14.08 -7.58
N MET A 125 -3.77 -13.09 -7.30
CA MET A 125 -2.49 -12.90 -7.99
C MET A 125 -1.42 -13.79 -7.38
N ILE A 126 -1.08 -13.69 -6.09
CA ILE A 126 0.10 -14.39 -5.54
C ILE A 126 -0.16 -15.82 -5.03
N GLY A 127 -1.43 -16.21 -4.90
CA GLY A 127 -1.84 -17.43 -4.21
C GLY A 127 -1.88 -17.28 -2.67
N ASP A 128 -2.19 -18.35 -1.96
CA ASP A 128 -2.05 -18.44 -0.51
C ASP A 128 -0.76 -19.20 -0.17
N THR A 129 0.28 -18.49 0.25
CA THR A 129 1.58 -19.07 0.60
C THR A 129 1.63 -19.63 2.03
N SER A 130 0.57 -19.47 2.82
CA SER A 130 0.56 -19.77 4.26
C SER A 130 0.16 -21.20 4.63
N ASN A 131 -0.46 -21.97 3.71
CA ASN A 131 -1.02 -23.29 4.01
C ASN A 131 -0.61 -24.39 3.02
N LYS A 132 -0.54 -25.65 3.49
CA LYS A 132 -0.22 -26.84 2.67
C LYS A 132 -1.28 -27.17 1.60
N ASN A 133 -2.50 -26.68 1.76
CA ASN A 133 -3.56 -26.69 0.74
C ASN A 133 -3.64 -25.30 0.07
N SER A 134 -2.49 -24.77 -0.33
CA SER A 134 -2.33 -23.41 -0.84
C SER A 134 -3.24 -23.18 -2.03
N ARG A 135 -4.06 -22.12 -1.94
CA ARG A 135 -4.80 -21.64 -3.10
C ARG A 135 -3.79 -21.17 -4.14
N LEU A 136 -3.82 -21.75 -5.33
CA LEU A 136 -2.96 -21.31 -6.42
C LEU A 136 -3.42 -19.94 -6.95
N PRO A 137 -2.49 -19.13 -7.49
CA PRO A 137 -2.82 -18.00 -8.35
C PRO A 137 -3.88 -18.36 -9.39
N LEU A 138 -4.73 -17.41 -9.76
CA LEU A 138 -5.55 -17.57 -10.96
C LEU A 138 -4.64 -17.66 -12.18
N ILE A 139 -4.98 -18.57 -13.10
CA ILE A 139 -4.17 -18.90 -14.27
C ILE A 139 -3.91 -17.64 -15.12
N GLY A 140 -4.88 -16.73 -15.21
CA GLY A 140 -4.73 -15.49 -15.96
C GLY A 140 -3.55 -14.63 -15.52
N TYR A 141 -3.27 -14.53 -14.21
CA TYR A 141 -2.09 -13.78 -13.74
C TYR A 141 -0.79 -14.44 -14.15
N LYS A 142 -0.74 -15.77 -14.20
CA LYS A 142 0.42 -16.51 -14.69
C LYS A 142 0.63 -16.31 -16.19
N ASP A 143 -0.44 -16.25 -16.96
CA ASP A 143 -0.35 -16.17 -18.43
C ASP A 143 -0.03 -14.74 -18.91
N TYR A 144 -0.61 -13.73 -18.27
CA TYR A 144 -0.48 -12.33 -18.72
C TYR A 144 0.44 -11.47 -17.86
N PHE A 145 0.62 -11.79 -16.57
CA PHE A 145 1.35 -10.98 -15.58
C PHE A 145 2.40 -11.80 -14.81
N ASN A 146 3.11 -12.72 -15.50
CA ASN A 146 4.00 -13.70 -14.86
C ASN A 146 5.18 -13.07 -14.09
N ASN A 147 5.78 -12.01 -14.63
CA ASN A 147 6.91 -11.37 -13.95
C ASN A 147 6.39 -10.61 -12.74
N ALA A 148 5.23 -9.95 -12.85
CA ALA A 148 4.58 -9.28 -11.73
C ALA A 148 4.20 -10.28 -10.63
N LEU A 149 3.62 -11.42 -11.01
CA LEU A 149 3.32 -12.55 -10.13
C LEU A 149 4.57 -12.98 -9.34
N THR A 150 5.67 -13.26 -10.04
CA THR A 150 6.92 -13.71 -9.43
C THR A 150 7.46 -12.67 -8.46
N TYR A 151 7.51 -11.41 -8.89
CA TYR A 151 7.99 -10.30 -8.06
C TYR A 151 7.14 -10.11 -6.80
N TRP A 152 5.81 -10.23 -6.89
CA TRP A 152 4.93 -10.12 -5.74
C TRP A 152 5.07 -11.30 -4.78
N GLN A 153 5.31 -12.51 -5.30
CA GLN A 153 5.58 -13.68 -4.46
C GLN A 153 6.90 -13.53 -3.68
N GLU A 154 7.94 -13.01 -4.33
CA GLU A 154 9.22 -12.67 -3.68
C GLU A 154 9.06 -11.62 -2.57
N ASN A 155 8.08 -10.71 -2.72
CA ASN A 155 7.75 -9.66 -1.75
C ASN A 155 6.57 -10.02 -0.82
N SER A 156 6.15 -11.29 -0.78
CA SER A 156 4.99 -11.73 0.01
C SER A 156 5.12 -11.44 1.52
N LYS A 157 6.35 -11.44 2.06
CA LYS A 157 6.61 -11.06 3.45
C LYS A 157 6.25 -9.60 3.74
N LEU A 158 6.60 -8.68 2.84
CA LEU A 158 6.25 -7.26 2.96
C LEU A 158 4.73 -7.07 2.96
N LEU A 159 4.04 -7.73 2.02
CA LEU A 159 2.58 -7.70 1.90
C LEU A 159 1.91 -8.25 3.17
N SER A 160 2.39 -9.38 3.70
CA SER A 160 1.87 -9.95 4.95
C SER A 160 2.01 -8.97 6.12
N VAL A 161 3.17 -8.33 6.27
CA VAL A 161 3.41 -7.36 7.34
C VAL A 161 2.41 -6.20 7.25
N ILE A 162 2.18 -5.66 6.04
CA ILE A 162 1.22 -4.58 5.79
C ILE A 162 -0.20 -5.02 6.17
N THR A 163 -0.66 -6.16 5.66
CA THR A 163 -2.01 -6.67 5.94
C THR A 163 -2.19 -6.98 7.43
N ASP A 164 -1.17 -7.53 8.10
CA ASP A 164 -1.23 -7.82 9.53
C ASP A 164 -1.40 -6.54 10.36
N HIS A 165 -0.70 -5.46 10.01
CA HIS A 165 -0.82 -4.16 10.67
C HIS A 165 -2.09 -3.39 10.28
N HIS A 166 -2.68 -3.64 9.11
CA HIS A 166 -3.98 -3.08 8.76
C HIS A 166 -5.13 -3.77 9.52
N ASP A 167 -5.14 -5.12 9.56
CA ASP A 167 -6.23 -5.92 10.11
C ASP A 167 -6.42 -5.73 11.62
N VAL A 168 -5.37 -5.27 12.33
CA VAL A 168 -5.49 -4.92 13.76
C VAL A 168 -6.42 -3.74 14.00
N SER A 169 -6.84 -2.96 13.00
CA SER A 169 -7.90 -1.92 13.12
C SER A 169 -9.21 -2.42 13.73
N LYS A 170 -9.44 -3.73 13.80
CA LYS A 170 -10.70 -4.33 14.24
C LYS A 170 -10.72 -4.81 15.72
N HIS A 171 -9.58 -4.95 16.41
CA HIS A 171 -9.51 -5.62 17.73
C HIS A 171 -8.50 -5.03 18.77
N ARG A 172 -8.29 -3.70 18.81
CA ARG A 172 -7.04 -3.06 19.33
C ARG A 172 -6.79 -2.91 20.84
N GLU A 173 -5.46 -2.89 21.13
CA GLU A 173 -4.78 -1.99 22.08
C GLU A 173 -3.85 -0.93 21.39
N SER A 174 -2.93 -1.24 20.45
CA SER A 174 -2.05 -0.25 19.72
C SER A 174 -1.29 -0.86 18.51
N ILE A 175 -0.91 -0.08 17.47
CA ILE A 175 -0.03 -0.50 16.34
C ILE A 175 1.48 -0.41 16.68
N PHE A 176 1.87 0.60 17.46
CA PHE A 176 3.29 0.90 17.73
C PHE A 176 3.61 0.80 19.21
N ILE A 177 4.90 0.53 19.51
CA ILE A 177 5.40 0.32 20.87
C ILE A 177 6.38 1.41 21.33
N GLY A 178 6.79 2.31 20.44
CA GLY A 178 7.65 3.43 20.77
C GLY A 178 8.22 4.14 19.54
N GLY A 179 9.20 5.00 19.78
CA GLY A 179 9.93 5.72 18.73
C GLY A 179 10.62 6.95 19.29
N MET A 180 11.21 7.76 18.41
CA MET A 180 11.81 9.04 18.75
C MET A 180 10.97 10.20 18.22
N THR A 181 11.23 11.39 18.75
CA THR A 181 10.77 12.63 18.15
C THR A 181 11.91 13.27 17.39
N ARG A 182 11.59 13.94 16.29
CA ARG A 182 12.56 14.73 15.53
C ARG A 182 13.18 15.81 16.42
N GLN A 183 14.50 15.95 16.31
CA GLN A 183 15.29 16.94 17.06
C GLN A 183 15.78 18.09 16.17
N ASP A 184 15.42 18.07 14.89
CA ASP A 184 15.85 19.01 13.86
C ASP A 184 14.74 20.05 13.58
N VAL A 185 14.38 20.82 14.61
CA VAL A 185 13.42 21.93 14.52
C VAL A 185 13.90 22.94 13.45
N PRO A 186 13.04 23.41 12.54
CA PRO A 186 13.39 24.46 11.60
C PRO A 186 13.79 25.74 12.32
N LYS A 187 14.74 26.48 11.74
CA LYS A 187 15.19 27.75 12.29
C LYS A 187 13.99 28.69 12.47
N ASP A 188 13.94 29.38 13.61
CA ASP A 188 12.91 30.38 13.96
C ASP A 188 11.46 29.82 14.01
N PHE A 189 11.27 28.49 13.98
CA PHE A 189 9.94 27.86 13.94
C PHE A 189 9.05 28.29 15.13
N PHE A 190 9.52 28.11 16.36
CA PHE A 190 8.75 28.48 17.55
C PHE A 190 8.60 30.00 17.70
N GLU A 191 9.63 30.76 17.34
CA GLU A 191 9.58 32.23 17.36
C GLU A 191 8.52 32.76 16.40
N SER A 192 8.43 32.19 15.19
CA SER A 192 7.41 32.55 14.20
C SER A 192 5.97 32.26 14.64
N LEU A 193 5.80 31.31 15.58
CA LEU A 193 4.52 30.95 16.17
C LEU A 193 4.25 31.69 17.50
N GLY A 194 5.18 32.53 17.97
CA GLY A 194 5.09 33.19 19.26
C GLY A 194 5.18 32.25 20.47
N VAL A 195 5.75 31.04 20.29
CA VAL A 195 5.86 30.01 21.33
C VAL A 195 7.21 30.10 22.03
N THR A 196 7.23 30.64 23.25
CA THR A 196 8.48 30.85 24.01
C THR A 196 8.70 29.86 25.14
N ASP A 197 7.67 29.16 25.60
CA ASP A 197 7.74 28.25 26.75
C ASP A 197 7.99 26.79 26.33
N LYS A 198 8.80 26.07 27.11
CA LYS A 198 9.19 24.70 26.80
C LYS A 198 8.03 23.69 26.88
N PHE A 199 7.01 23.98 27.67
CA PHE A 199 5.88 23.06 27.83
C PHE A 199 5.05 23.01 26.55
N THR A 200 4.75 24.17 25.97
CA THR A 200 4.06 24.29 24.69
C THR A 200 4.90 23.76 23.54
N GLN A 201 6.23 23.99 23.53
CA GLN A 201 7.13 23.43 22.50
C GLN A 201 7.07 21.89 22.45
N ALA A 202 6.92 21.23 23.61
CA ALA A 202 6.83 19.77 23.69
C ALA A 202 5.60 19.18 22.97
N MET A 203 4.56 19.99 22.69
CA MET A 203 3.34 19.55 22.00
C MET A 203 3.47 19.52 20.47
N PHE A 204 4.55 20.06 19.90
CA PHE A 204 4.80 20.07 18.45
C PHE A 204 5.74 18.93 18.07
N HIS A 205 5.45 17.68 18.45
CA HIS A 205 6.44 16.59 18.46
C HIS A 205 6.38 15.68 17.20
N PRO A 206 6.89 16.06 16.00
CA PRO A 206 6.94 15.13 14.88
C PRO A 206 7.77 13.90 15.22
N MET A 207 7.30 12.76 14.74
CA MET A 207 7.92 11.48 15.04
C MET A 207 9.10 11.20 14.10
N ALA A 208 10.03 10.38 14.58
CA ALA A 208 11.09 9.75 13.81
C ALA A 208 11.41 8.38 14.42
N GLU A 209 11.82 7.42 13.60
CA GLU A 209 12.19 6.08 14.05
C GLU A 209 11.05 5.40 14.82
N ILE A 210 9.87 5.37 14.20
CA ILE A 210 8.67 4.80 14.81
C ILE A 210 8.79 3.27 14.83
N ILE A 211 8.79 2.69 16.03
CA ILE A 211 8.94 1.26 16.26
C ILE A 211 7.57 0.59 16.28
N LEU A 212 7.33 -0.25 15.29
CA LEU A 212 6.09 -1.00 15.11
C LEU A 212 6.06 -2.25 16.01
N GLN A 213 4.85 -2.70 16.35
CA GLN A 213 4.67 -3.95 17.09
C GLN A 213 4.88 -5.15 16.16
N ASP A 214 5.86 -6.01 16.47
CA ASP A 214 6.19 -7.18 15.63
C ASP A 214 5.03 -8.17 15.42
N ASP A 215 4.17 -8.37 16.43
CA ASP A 215 2.97 -9.20 16.34
C ASP A 215 1.78 -8.44 16.95
N PRO A 216 1.09 -7.61 16.16
CA PRO A 216 0.01 -6.77 16.66
C PRO A 216 -1.29 -7.57 16.92
N LYS A 217 -1.33 -8.87 16.53
CA LYS A 217 -2.51 -9.75 16.67
C LYS A 217 -2.48 -10.62 17.93
N ARG A 218 -1.33 -10.80 18.60
CA ARG A 218 -1.25 -11.56 19.87
C ARG A 218 -1.88 -10.81 21.04
N HIS A 219 -2.92 -11.39 21.66
CA HIS A 219 -3.38 -10.98 22.99
C HIS A 219 -2.28 -11.20 24.04
N ARG A 220 -2.08 -10.24 24.95
CA ARG A 220 -1.04 -10.23 26.02
C ARG A 220 -1.08 -11.41 27.01
N LEU A 221 -1.94 -12.40 26.84
CA LEU A 221 -2.17 -13.47 27.82
C LEU A 221 -0.98 -14.42 28.02
N ASN A 222 0.05 -14.38 27.17
CA ASN A 222 1.27 -15.13 27.36
C ASN A 222 2.50 -14.20 27.22
N GLU A 223 2.78 -13.42 28.26
CA GLU A 223 4.08 -12.75 28.43
C GLU A 223 5.18 -13.79 28.72
N SER A 224 5.50 -14.64 27.75
CA SER A 224 6.82 -15.25 27.67
C SER A 224 7.68 -14.37 26.78
N LYS A 225 8.62 -13.69 27.44
CA LYS A 225 9.68 -12.83 26.92
C LYS A 225 10.26 -13.32 25.58
N HIS A 226 9.69 -12.86 24.48
CA HIS A 226 10.39 -12.77 23.21
C HIS A 226 10.11 -11.40 22.61
N ILE A 227 10.76 -10.39 23.19
CA ILE A 227 11.05 -9.16 22.46
C ILE A 227 12.02 -9.61 21.37
N SER A 228 11.48 -9.88 20.20
CA SER A 228 12.27 -10.05 18.98
C SER A 228 13.14 -8.80 18.83
N LYS A 229 14.43 -9.00 18.59
CA LYS A 229 15.43 -7.93 18.45
C LYS A 229 15.32 -7.16 17.13
N SER A 230 14.31 -7.41 16.29
CA SER A 230 14.09 -6.58 15.12
C SER A 230 13.19 -5.41 15.49
N ASN A 231 13.76 -4.21 15.55
CA ASN A 231 12.95 -3.00 15.59
C ASN A 231 12.41 -2.78 14.18
N LEU A 232 11.24 -3.33 13.86
CA LEU A 232 10.55 -3.00 12.61
C LEU A 232 10.20 -1.51 12.64
N LEU A 233 10.84 -0.73 11.77
CA LEU A 233 10.63 0.71 11.68
C LEU A 233 9.61 1.04 10.59
N LEU A 234 8.71 1.97 10.88
CA LEU A 234 7.77 2.50 9.88
C LEU A 234 8.52 3.04 8.66
N GLU A 235 9.60 3.78 8.88
CA GLU A 235 10.34 4.44 7.80
C GLU A 235 10.94 3.43 6.82
N ASN A 236 11.49 2.33 7.34
CA ASN A 236 12.01 1.25 6.50
C ASN A 236 10.87 0.58 5.72
N LEU A 237 9.77 0.26 6.41
CA LEU A 237 8.62 -0.40 5.78
C LEU A 237 7.97 0.46 4.70
N ALA A 238 7.85 1.77 4.93
CA ALA A 238 7.32 2.73 3.95
C ALA A 238 8.24 2.86 2.73
N CYS A 239 9.56 2.84 2.93
CA CYS A 239 10.52 2.83 1.83
C CYS A 239 10.45 1.51 1.04
N ASP A 240 10.36 0.37 1.71
CA ASP A 240 10.22 -0.94 1.07
C ASP A 240 8.93 -1.01 0.25
N PHE A 241 7.81 -0.53 0.79
CA PHE A 241 6.55 -0.41 0.06
C PHE A 241 6.66 0.52 -1.16
N CYS A 242 7.31 1.68 -1.01
CA CYS A 242 7.54 2.61 -2.12
C CYS A 242 8.34 1.95 -3.25
N ASN A 243 9.43 1.26 -2.91
CA ASN A 243 10.26 0.53 -3.87
C ASN A 243 9.47 -0.58 -4.57
N PHE A 244 8.69 -1.34 -3.79
CA PHE A 244 7.81 -2.38 -4.30
C PHE A 244 6.79 -1.84 -5.32
N ILE A 245 6.11 -0.73 -5.01
CA ILE A 245 5.15 -0.10 -5.91
C ILE A 245 5.80 0.42 -7.19
N ASN A 246 6.93 1.12 -7.06
CA ASN A 246 7.64 1.68 -8.20
C ASN A 246 8.08 0.56 -9.17
N LYS A 247 8.64 -0.52 -8.63
CA LYS A 247 9.06 -1.66 -9.46
C LYS A 247 7.87 -2.44 -10.04
N THR A 248 6.78 -2.53 -9.29
CA THR A 248 5.54 -3.17 -9.73
C THR A 248 4.97 -2.48 -10.98
N GLY A 249 4.96 -1.14 -11.02
CA GLY A 249 4.49 -0.39 -12.20
C GLY A 249 5.26 -0.76 -13.47
N GLU A 250 6.60 -0.73 -13.41
CA GLU A 250 7.50 -1.11 -14.51
C GLU A 250 7.20 -2.54 -15.01
N ILE A 251 7.12 -3.50 -14.08
CA ILE A 251 6.94 -4.92 -14.41
C ILE A 251 5.56 -5.18 -15.01
N ILE A 252 4.49 -4.65 -14.42
CA ILE A 252 3.12 -4.87 -14.92
C ILE A 252 2.97 -4.28 -16.31
N TYR A 253 3.46 -3.06 -16.55
CA TYR A 253 3.37 -2.44 -17.86
C TYR A 253 4.14 -3.26 -18.92
N LYS A 254 5.33 -3.75 -18.56
CA LYS A 254 6.11 -4.64 -19.43
C LYS A 254 5.41 -5.96 -19.69
N ASP A 255 4.78 -6.56 -18.69
CA ASP A 255 4.01 -7.79 -18.85
C ASP A 255 2.80 -7.58 -19.77
N ALA A 256 2.06 -6.49 -19.54
CA ALA A 256 0.91 -6.12 -20.36
C ALA A 256 1.29 -5.98 -21.84
N THR A 257 2.30 -5.16 -22.13
CA THR A 257 2.74 -4.89 -23.51
C THR A 257 3.36 -6.09 -24.23
N ASN A 258 3.95 -7.05 -23.51
CA ASN A 258 4.57 -8.23 -24.12
C ASN A 258 3.60 -9.40 -24.31
N ASN A 259 2.68 -9.60 -23.38
CA ASN A 259 1.85 -10.80 -23.30
C ASN A 259 0.44 -10.58 -23.85
N ILE A 260 -0.04 -9.33 -23.85
CA ILE A 260 -1.35 -8.96 -24.37
C ILE A 260 -1.14 -8.49 -25.82
N LYS A 261 -1.55 -9.32 -26.77
CA LYS A 261 -1.40 -9.04 -28.20
C LYS A 261 -2.66 -8.40 -28.76
N PHE A 262 -2.45 -7.44 -29.65
CA PHE A 262 -3.47 -6.86 -30.52
C PHE A 262 -3.73 -7.78 -31.72
#